data_AF-A0A8C0RVK2-F1
#
_entry.id   AF-A0A8C0RVK2-F1
#
_cell.length_a   1.000
_cell.length_b   1.000
_cell.length_c   1.000
_cell.angle_alpha   90.00
_cell.angle_beta   90.00
_cell.angle_gamma   90.00
#
_symmetry.space_group_name_H-M   'P 1'
#
loop_
_entity.id
_entity.type
_entity.pdbx_description
1 polymer ?
#
loop_
_entity_poly.entity_id
_entity_poly.type
_entity_poly.pdbx_seq_one_letter_code
_entity_poly.pdbx_strand_id
1 'polypeptide(L)'
;MNKSKFRAAATNMETLYRVPFLVLECPNLKLKKPPWVHMPSATTVYALVVVSYFLITGGIIYDVIVEPPSVGSMTDEHGHQRPVAFLAYRVNGQYIMEGLASSFLFTMGGLGSVSYIITLFSV
;
A
#
# COMPACT_ATOMS: atom_id res chain seq x y z
N MET A 1 -16.48 -34.01 -57.57
CA MET A 1 -16.06 -32.71 -57.00
C MET A 1 -14.63 -32.86 -56.51
N ASN A 2 -13.68 -32.12 -57.13
CA ASN A 2 -12.27 -32.49 -57.17
C ASN A 2 -11.53 -32.12 -55.87
N LYS A 3 -10.89 -33.10 -55.21
CA LYS A 3 -10.14 -32.98 -53.94
C LYS A 3 -9.09 -31.86 -53.97
N SER A 4 -8.59 -31.52 -55.17
CA SER A 4 -7.66 -30.43 -55.43
C SER A 4 -8.25 -29.04 -55.18
N LYS A 5 -9.52 -28.80 -55.53
CA LYS A 5 -10.19 -27.50 -55.31
C LYS A 5 -10.45 -27.24 -53.82
N PHE A 6 -10.77 -28.29 -53.06
CA PHE A 6 -10.99 -28.17 -51.62
C PHE A 6 -9.69 -27.84 -50.87
N ARG A 7 -8.56 -28.45 -51.28
CA ARG A 7 -7.23 -28.11 -50.74
C ARG A 7 -6.83 -26.67 -51.04
N ALA A 8 -7.08 -26.19 -52.27
CA ALA A 8 -6.79 -24.82 -52.66
C ALA A 8 -7.63 -23.79 -51.86
N ALA A 9 -8.91 -24.08 -51.63
CA ALA A 9 -9.78 -23.23 -50.81
C ALA A 9 -9.34 -23.21 -49.33
N ALA A 10 -8.89 -24.34 -48.78
CA ALA A 10 -8.37 -24.43 -47.43
C ALA A 10 -7.06 -23.62 -47.27
N THR A 11 -6.11 -23.71 -48.21
CA THR A 11 -4.88 -22.90 -48.18
C THR A 11 -5.16 -21.40 -48.29
N ASN A 12 -6.16 -21.00 -49.08
CA ASN A 12 -6.53 -19.59 -49.22
C ASN A 12 -7.13 -19.04 -47.92
N MET A 13 -7.94 -19.82 -47.21
CA MET A 13 -8.46 -19.43 -45.89
C MET A 13 -7.34 -19.24 -44.88
N GLU A 14 -6.42 -20.21 -44.76
CA GLU A 14 -5.31 -20.08 -43.81
C GLU A 14 -4.41 -18.88 -44.12
N THR A 15 -4.20 -18.56 -45.39
CA THR A 15 -3.42 -17.39 -45.79
C THR A 15 -4.15 -16.09 -45.42
N LEU A 16 -5.48 -16.04 -45.62
CA LEU A 16 -6.30 -14.87 -45.34
C LEU A 16 -6.44 -14.60 -43.83
N TYR A 17 -6.50 -15.66 -43.02
CA TYR A 17 -6.43 -15.53 -41.56
C TYR A 17 -5.04 -15.12 -41.07
N ARG A 18 -3.95 -15.49 -41.77
CA ARG A 18 -2.58 -15.18 -41.35
C ARG A 18 -2.19 -13.70 -41.49
N VAL A 19 -2.81 -12.96 -42.42
CA VAL A 19 -2.51 -11.54 -42.70
C VAL A 19 -2.77 -10.62 -41.49
N PRO A 20 -3.94 -10.64 -40.81
CA PRO A 20 -4.14 -9.83 -39.62
C PRO A 20 -3.24 -10.25 -38.45
N PHE A 21 -2.87 -11.54 -38.33
CA PHE A 21 -1.92 -12.01 -37.32
C PHE A 21 -0.46 -11.63 -37.59
N LEU A 22 -0.10 -11.27 -38.83
CA LEU A 22 1.21 -10.71 -39.16
C LEU A 22 1.34 -9.24 -38.71
N VAL A 23 0.23 -8.51 -38.70
CA VAL A 23 0.15 -7.12 -38.22
C VAL A 23 -0.04 -7.07 -36.69
N LEU A 24 -0.72 -8.07 -36.11
CA LEU A 24 -0.86 -8.27 -34.66
C LEU A 24 0.27 -9.10 -34.04
N GLU A 25 1.27 -9.54 -34.83
CA GLU A 25 2.48 -10.12 -34.26
C GLU A 25 3.12 -9.02 -33.44
N CYS A 26 2.91 -9.08 -32.11
CA CYS A 26 3.44 -8.10 -31.18
C CYS A 26 4.93 -7.95 -31.51
N PRO A 27 5.37 -6.78 -32.03
CA PRO A 27 6.77 -6.61 -32.37
C PRO A 27 7.54 -6.96 -31.11
N ASN A 28 8.62 -7.71 -31.27
CA ASN A 28 9.47 -8.16 -30.17
C ASN A 28 10.09 -6.91 -29.52
N LEU A 29 9.28 -6.25 -28.69
CA LEU A 29 9.53 -5.01 -28.00
C LEU A 29 10.50 -5.40 -26.91
N LYS A 30 11.78 -5.40 -27.28
CA LYS A 30 12.90 -5.36 -26.35
C LYS A 30 12.87 -4.00 -25.66
N LEU A 31 11.82 -3.75 -24.88
CA LEU A 31 11.74 -2.67 -23.91
C LEU A 31 12.83 -2.96 -22.89
N LYS A 32 14.03 -2.43 -23.15
CA LYS A 32 15.06 -2.30 -22.12
C LYS A 32 14.40 -1.54 -20.99
N LYS A 33 14.18 -2.22 -19.86
CA LYS A 33 13.72 -1.57 -18.63
C LYS A 33 14.67 -0.40 -18.39
N PRO A 34 14.17 0.83 -18.19
CA PRO A 34 15.03 1.97 -17.97
C PRO A 34 15.96 1.64 -16.78
N PRO A 35 17.29 1.78 -16.93
CA PRO A 35 18.25 1.40 -15.88
C PRO A 35 18.10 2.25 -14.61
N TRP A 36 17.31 3.32 -14.67
CA TRP A 36 17.02 4.21 -13.55
C TRP A 36 15.99 3.62 -12.56
N VAL A 37 15.11 2.72 -13.00
CA VAL A 37 14.07 2.15 -12.13
C VAL A 37 14.56 0.82 -11.58
N HIS A 38 15.23 0.88 -10.43
CA HIS A 38 15.54 -0.31 -9.68
C HIS A 38 14.28 -0.80 -8.96
N MET A 39 13.97 -2.09 -9.08
CA MET A 39 12.83 -2.68 -8.39
C MET A 39 13.12 -2.66 -6.87
N PRO A 40 12.28 -2.01 -6.05
CA PRO A 40 12.54 -1.95 -4.62
C PRO A 40 12.45 -3.35 -4.00
N SER A 41 13.29 -3.62 -3.00
CA SER A 41 13.26 -4.90 -2.28
C SER A 41 11.95 -5.09 -1.54
N ALA A 42 11.52 -6.33 -1.35
CA ALA A 42 10.29 -6.66 -0.63
C ALA A 42 10.26 -6.05 0.80
N THR A 43 11.41 -6.03 1.48
CA THR A 43 11.56 -5.42 2.81
C THR A 43 11.38 -3.92 2.79
N THR A 44 11.88 -3.23 1.75
CA THR A 44 11.70 -1.77 1.61
C THR A 44 10.23 -1.41 1.42
N VAL A 45 9.51 -2.18 0.59
CA VAL A 45 8.06 -1.96 0.39
C VAL A 45 7.30 -2.23 1.67
N TYR A 46 7.62 -3.30 2.40
CA TYR A 46 7.02 -3.61 3.69
C TYR A 46 7.25 -2.49 4.71
N ALA A 47 8.49 -1.99 4.84
CA ALA A 47 8.81 -0.89 5.74
C ALA A 47 8.02 0.39 5.40
N LEU A 48 7.89 0.72 4.11
CA LEU A 48 7.10 1.87 3.66
C LEU A 48 5.61 1.73 4.02
N VAL A 49 5.05 0.53 3.89
CA VAL A 49 3.65 0.25 4.26
C VAL A 49 3.45 0.34 5.78
N VAL A 50 4.39 -0.15 6.58
CA VAL A 50 4.32 -0.04 8.05
C VAL A 50 4.43 1.42 8.50
N VAL A 51 5.29 2.21 7.86
CA VAL A 51 5.44 3.65 8.15
C VAL A 51 4.18 4.41 7.73
N SER A 52 3.60 4.14 6.56
CA SER A 52 2.35 4.79 6.15
C SER A 52 1.19 4.41 7.07
N TYR A 53 1.11 3.16 7.52
CA TYR A 53 0.13 2.71 8.51
C TYR A 53 0.28 3.47 9.84
N PHE A 54 1.50 3.65 10.32
CA PHE A 54 1.78 4.43 11.54
C PHE A 54 1.31 5.89 11.42
N LEU A 55 1.59 6.55 10.29
CA LEU A 55 1.24 7.96 10.08
C LEU A 55 -0.27 8.17 9.88
N ILE A 56 -0.93 7.27 9.14
CA ILE A 56 -2.38 7.36 8.90
C ILE A 56 -3.14 7.08 10.19
N THR A 57 -2.77 6.01 10.90
CA THR A 57 -3.41 5.63 12.19
C THR A 57 -3.09 6.65 13.28
N GLY A 58 -1.92 7.30 13.21
CA GLY A 58 -1.53 8.38 14.11
C GLY A 58 -2.34 9.66 13.95
N GLY A 59 -3.26 9.72 12.98
CA GLY A 59 -4.18 10.84 12.81
C GLY A 59 -3.57 12.06 12.11
N ILE A 60 -2.45 11.92 11.40
CA ILE A 60 -1.79 13.04 10.68
C ILE A 60 -2.75 13.72 9.69
N ILE A 61 -3.68 12.98 9.09
CA ILE A 61 -4.70 13.57 8.21
C ILE A 61 -5.63 14.50 8.99
N TYR A 62 -6.02 14.12 10.20
CA TYR A 62 -6.86 14.95 11.08
C TYR A 62 -6.07 16.12 11.67
N ASP A 63 -4.77 15.94 11.92
CA ASP A 63 -3.86 16.99 12.33
C ASP A 63 -3.81 18.11 11.28
N VAL A 64 -3.61 17.76 10.01
CA VAL A 64 -3.53 18.74 8.90
C VAL A 64 -4.86 19.46 8.63
N ILE A 65 -6.01 18.80 8.82
CA ILE A 65 -7.33 19.38 8.47
C ILE A 65 -7.90 20.22 9.62
N VAL A 66 -7.78 19.75 10.85
CA VAL A 66 -8.49 20.30 12.01
C VAL A 66 -7.54 21.05 12.94
N GLU A 67 -6.24 20.86 12.79
CA GLU A 67 -5.17 21.46 13.61
C GLU A 67 -5.49 21.41 15.12
N PRO A 68 -5.80 20.21 15.67
CA PRO A 68 -6.17 20.07 17.07
C PRO A 68 -4.98 20.38 17.98
N PRO A 69 -5.22 20.86 19.22
CA PRO A 69 -4.15 21.11 20.17
C PRO A 69 -3.35 19.83 20.46
N SER A 70 -2.04 19.96 20.65
CA SER A 70 -1.15 18.80 20.79
C SER A 70 -1.37 18.02 22.10
N VAL A 71 -1.74 18.72 23.18
CA VAL A 71 -2.00 18.19 24.52
C VAL A 71 -3.10 19.01 25.19
N GLY A 72 -4.02 18.36 25.91
CA GLY A 72 -5.04 19.04 26.70
C GLY A 72 -4.55 19.50 28.07
N SER A 73 -5.29 20.40 28.71
CA SER A 73 -5.09 20.75 30.12
C SER A 73 -6.41 20.63 30.88
N MET A 74 -6.43 19.85 31.97
CA MET A 74 -7.52 19.88 32.93
C MET A 74 -7.10 20.78 34.10
N THR A 75 -7.98 21.68 34.52
CA THR A 75 -7.77 22.47 35.72
C THR A 75 -8.16 21.64 36.94
N ASP A 76 -7.21 21.45 37.85
CA ASP A 76 -7.44 20.84 39.16
C ASP A 76 -8.32 21.76 40.03
N GLU A 77 -8.94 21.27 41.10
CA GLU A 77 -9.80 22.09 41.99
C GLU A 77 -9.07 23.31 42.59
N HIS A 78 -7.74 23.27 42.60
CA HIS A 78 -6.85 24.31 43.08
C HIS A 78 -6.39 25.29 41.98
N GLY A 79 -6.92 25.20 40.75
CA GLY A 79 -6.57 26.10 39.65
C GLY A 79 -5.30 25.73 38.87
N HIS A 80 -4.60 24.66 39.27
CA HIS A 80 -3.40 24.18 38.56
C HIS A 80 -3.79 23.47 37.27
N GLN A 81 -3.16 23.84 36.15
CA GLN A 81 -3.32 23.14 34.89
C GLN A 81 -2.45 21.88 34.88
N ARG A 82 -3.10 20.71 34.83
CA ARG A 82 -2.41 19.43 34.64
C ARG A 82 -2.49 19.04 33.16
N PRO A 83 -1.36 18.67 32.53
CA PRO A 83 -1.39 18.19 31.16
C PRO A 83 -2.15 16.87 31.12
N VAL A 84 -3.10 16.77 30.21
CA VAL A 84 -3.88 15.55 29.98
C VAL A 84 -3.56 15.05 28.59
N ALA A 85 -2.98 13.86 28.57
CA ALA A 85 -2.60 13.20 27.34
C ALA A 85 -3.81 12.69 26.56
N PHE A 86 -4.97 12.43 27.19
CA PHE A 86 -6.18 11.86 26.55
C PHE A 86 -7.42 12.76 26.61
N LEU A 87 -8.10 12.93 25.48
CA LEU A 87 -9.35 13.68 25.37
C LEU A 87 -10.51 12.83 25.90
N ALA A 88 -10.80 12.97 27.18
CA ALA A 88 -11.97 12.36 27.77
C ALA A 88 -13.26 12.99 27.22
N TYR A 89 -14.33 12.19 27.11
CA TYR A 89 -15.70 12.63 26.77
C TYR A 89 -15.97 13.04 25.31
N ARG A 90 -14.99 12.91 24.39
CA ARG A 90 -15.18 13.13 22.95
C ARG A 90 -14.48 12.04 22.15
N VAL A 91 -15.26 11.14 21.54
CA VAL A 91 -14.72 9.97 20.82
C VAL A 91 -14.25 10.30 19.39
N ASN A 92 -14.83 11.35 18.78
CA ASN A 92 -14.46 11.82 17.43
C ASN A 92 -13.33 12.86 17.44
N GLY A 93 -12.86 13.25 18.62
CA GLY A 93 -11.73 14.16 18.80
C GLY A 93 -10.58 13.40 19.42
N GLN A 94 -9.36 13.74 19.04
CA GLN A 94 -8.17 13.08 19.54
C GLN A 94 -7.04 14.11 19.57
N TYR A 95 -6.28 14.18 20.66
CA TYR A 95 -5.05 14.96 20.67
C TYR A 95 -3.95 14.28 19.85
N ILE A 96 -3.02 15.07 19.32
CA ILE A 96 -1.91 14.57 18.50
C ILE A 96 -1.09 13.51 19.29
N MET A 97 -0.84 13.75 20.57
CA MET A 97 -0.09 12.83 21.42
C MET A 97 -0.80 11.48 21.63
N GLU A 98 -2.14 11.45 21.66
CA GLU A 98 -2.90 10.20 21.73
C GLU A 98 -2.79 9.42 20.43
N GLY A 99 -2.92 10.12 19.31
CA GLY A 99 -2.79 9.56 17.96
C GLY A 99 -1.45 8.86 17.80
N LEU A 100 -0.37 9.59 18.06
CA LEU A 100 0.98 9.07 17.93
C LEU A 100 1.29 7.95 18.94
N ALA A 101 0.81 8.05 20.18
CA ALA A 101 1.04 7.00 21.18
C ALA A 101 0.30 5.70 20.81
N SER A 102 -0.95 5.81 20.37
CA SER A 102 -1.75 4.64 19.97
C SER A 102 -1.19 3.96 18.72
N SER A 103 -0.84 4.73 17.68
CA SER A 103 -0.24 4.17 16.47
C SER A 103 1.12 3.53 16.73
N PHE A 104 1.92 4.08 17.66
CA PHE A 104 3.19 3.48 18.07
C PHE A 104 2.98 2.10 18.71
N LEU A 105 2.03 1.99 19.64
CA LEU A 105 1.69 0.73 20.30
C LEU A 105 1.18 -0.31 19.28
N PHE A 106 0.34 0.09 18.33
CA PHE A 106 -0.13 -0.80 17.27
C PHE A 106 1.01 -1.28 16.36
N THR A 107 1.91 -0.39 15.96
CA THR A 107 3.05 -0.75 15.11
C THR A 107 4.03 -1.67 15.86
N MET A 108 4.33 -1.41 17.13
CA MET A 108 5.16 -2.32 17.94
C MET A 108 4.49 -3.70 18.11
N GLY A 109 3.20 -3.74 18.38
CA GLY A 109 2.43 -4.98 18.49
C GLY A 109 2.48 -5.79 17.18
N GLY A 110 2.24 -5.13 16.05
CA GLY A 110 2.28 -5.77 14.73
C GLY A 110 3.67 -6.28 14.35
N LEU A 111 4.72 -5.48 14.58
CA LEU A 111 6.11 -5.90 14.35
C LEU A 111 6.49 -7.10 15.24
N GLY A 112 6.04 -7.11 16.49
CA GLY A 112 6.21 -8.23 17.41
C GLY A 112 5.57 -9.51 16.87
N SER A 113 4.33 -9.44 16.39
CA SER A 113 3.64 -10.58 15.77
C SER A 113 4.37 -11.10 14.53
N VAL A 114 4.84 -10.20 13.65
CA VAL A 114 5.58 -10.59 12.44
C VAL A 114 6.92 -11.24 12.79
N SER A 115 7.68 -10.68 13.74
CA SER A 115 8.94 -11.25 14.21
C SER A 115 8.76 -12.64 14.82
N TYR A 116 7.70 -12.81 15.63
CA TYR A 116 7.34 -14.10 16.21
C TYR A 116 7.05 -15.14 15.14
N ILE A 117 6.24 -14.79 14.12
CA ILE A 117 5.93 -15.66 13.00
C ILE A 117 7.20 -16.05 12.22
N ILE A 118 8.05 -15.09 11.88
CA ILE A 118 9.32 -15.36 11.16
C ILE A 118 10.18 -16.34 11.95
N THR A 119 10.31 -16.15 13.26
CA THR A 119 11.10 -17.03 14.14
C THR A 119 10.49 -18.44 14.17
N LEU A 120 9.16 -18.55 14.23
CA LEU A 120 8.45 -19.82 14.29
C LEU A 120 8.55 -20.65 12.99
N PHE A 121 8.53 -20.01 11.82
CA PHE A 121 8.67 -20.68 10.52
C PHE A 121 10.13 -20.93 10.09
N SER A 122 11.10 -20.31 10.78
CA SER A 122 12.52 -20.48 10.49
C SER A 122 13.19 -21.61 11.28
N VAL A 123 12.44 -22.30 12.16
CA VAL A 123 12.82 -23.52 12.91
C VAL A 123 12.11 -24.71 12.29
#